data_AF-A0A523QGI1-F1
#
_entry.id   AF-A0A523QGI1-F1
#
_cell.length_a   1.000
_cell.length_b   1.000
_cell.length_c   1.000
_cell.angle_alpha   90.00
_cell.angle_beta   90.00
_cell.angle_gamma   90.00
#
_symmetry.space_group_name_H-M   'P 1'
#
loop_
_entity.id
_entity.type
_entity.pdbx_description
1 polymer ?
#
loop_
_entity_poly.entity_id
_entity_poly.type
_entity_poly.pdbx_seq_one_letter_code
_entity_poly.pdbx_strand_id
1 'polypeptide(L)'
;MLNSIDTIIRRAKQNLSPSFSRIRRWPEFGVILAFSTIFMVFSLLAPKFITLRNLTGVFTIVSELGIMTIGVAFLMIAGEFDLSVSSVYALSGFLFVTLANSFSSPLALIITLMTAGGVGFFNGTITLRARIPSFITTLGMMM
;
A
#
# COMPACT_ATOMS: atom_id res chain seq x y z
N MET A 1 -2.36 -48.83 35.48
CA MET A 1 -3.40 -47.80 35.64
C MET A 1 -2.83 -46.37 35.79
N LEU A 2 -1.64 -46.21 36.39
CA LEU A 2 -0.98 -44.89 36.57
C LEU A 2 -0.56 -44.17 35.26
N ASN A 3 -0.17 -44.90 34.20
CA ASN A 3 0.22 -44.30 32.91
C ASN A 3 -0.89 -43.53 32.18
N SER A 4 -2.17 -43.81 32.48
CA SER A 4 -3.31 -43.19 31.80
C SER A 4 -3.60 -41.78 32.33
N ILE A 5 -3.33 -41.54 33.61
CA ILE A 5 -3.54 -40.23 34.25
C ILE A 5 -2.44 -39.25 33.82
N ASP A 6 -1.19 -39.71 33.77
CA ASP A 6 -0.05 -38.90 33.30
C ASP A 6 -0.19 -38.48 31.83
N THR A 7 -0.79 -39.32 31.00
CA THR A 7 -1.06 -38.99 29.59
C THR A 7 -2.17 -37.94 29.44
N ILE A 8 -3.19 -37.97 30.30
CA ILE A 8 -4.25 -36.95 30.33
C ILE A 8 -3.70 -35.60 30.82
N ILE A 9 -2.89 -35.60 31.88
CA ILE A 9 -2.27 -34.37 32.42
C ILE A 9 -1.30 -33.74 31.41
N ARG A 10 -0.49 -34.54 30.70
CA ARG A 10 0.42 -34.02 29.65
C ARG A 10 -0.32 -33.40 28.46
N ARG A 11 -1.44 -34.00 28.02
CA ARG A 11 -2.27 -33.45 26.94
C ARG A 11 -2.97 -32.15 27.33
N ALA A 12 -3.45 -32.04 28.57
CA ALA A 12 -4.01 -30.80 29.08
C ALA A 12 -2.97 -29.66 29.11
N LYS A 13 -1.71 -29.97 29.48
CA LYS A 13 -0.62 -28.99 29.52
C LYS A 13 -0.14 -28.54 28.12
N GLN A 14 -0.21 -29.41 27.11
CA GLN A 14 0.13 -29.06 25.72
C GLN A 14 -0.88 -28.12 25.05
N ASN A 15 -2.16 -28.19 25.42
CA ASN A 15 -3.21 -27.30 24.89
C ASN A 15 -3.23 -25.90 25.54
N LEU A 16 -2.49 -25.71 26.64
CA LEU A 16 -2.46 -24.45 27.40
C LEU A 16 -1.28 -23.53 27.05
N SER A 17 -0.36 -23.94 26.17
CA SER A 17 0.70 -23.04 25.71
C SER A 17 0.13 -22.16 24.57
N PRO A 18 0.03 -20.82 24.73
CA PRO A 18 -0.27 -19.95 23.61
C PRO A 18 0.92 -20.03 22.67
N SER A 19 0.76 -20.75 21.56
CA SER A 19 1.83 -20.97 20.61
C SER A 19 2.12 -19.66 19.87
N PHE A 20 3.03 -18.85 20.42
CA PHE A 20 3.61 -17.65 19.80
C PHE A 20 4.11 -17.91 18.36
N SER A 21 4.39 -19.18 18.04
CA SER A 21 4.79 -19.64 16.70
C SER A 21 3.69 -19.54 15.63
N ARG A 22 2.42 -19.35 16.01
CA ARG A 22 1.29 -19.22 15.07
C ARG A 22 1.11 -17.78 14.57
N ILE A 23 1.38 -16.79 15.44
CA ILE A 23 1.31 -15.35 15.13
C ILE A 23 2.48 -14.93 14.22
N ARG A 24 3.67 -15.50 14.39
CA ARG A 24 4.85 -15.19 13.55
C ARG A 24 4.72 -15.64 12.09
N ARG A 25 3.69 -16.40 11.73
CA ARG A 25 3.47 -16.90 10.35
C ARG A 25 2.65 -15.92 9.50
N TRP A 26 2.14 -14.85 10.08
CA TRP A 26 1.32 -13.86 9.37
C TRP A 26 2.26 -12.84 8.72
N PRO A 27 2.26 -12.72 7.37
CA PRO A 27 3.09 -11.73 6.67
C PRO A 27 2.90 -10.30 7.19
N GLU A 28 1.69 -9.99 7.63
CA GLU A 28 1.26 -8.68 8.13
C GLU A 28 1.88 -8.35 9.50
N PHE A 29 2.25 -9.37 10.28
CA PHE A 29 2.86 -9.17 11.60
C PHE A 29 4.16 -8.38 11.52
N GLY A 30 4.97 -8.63 10.47
CA GLY A 30 6.21 -7.89 10.25
C GLY A 30 5.96 -6.40 10.00
N VAL A 31 4.93 -6.07 9.21
CA VAL A 31 4.55 -4.69 8.88
C VAL A 31 4.02 -3.97 10.12
N ILE A 32 3.13 -4.61 10.89
CA ILE A 32 2.57 -4.03 12.12
C ILE A 32 3.68 -3.81 13.16
N LEU A 33 4.59 -4.77 13.30
CA LEU A 33 5.72 -4.66 14.21
C LEU A 33 6.67 -3.52 13.80
N ALA A 34 7.02 -3.42 12.52
CA ALA A 34 7.86 -2.35 11.99
C ALA A 34 7.21 -0.97 12.19
N PHE A 35 5.93 -0.83 11.84
CA PHE A 35 5.16 0.40 12.07
C PHE A 35 5.15 0.80 13.54
N SER A 36 4.80 -0.14 14.43
CA SER A 36 4.73 0.12 15.88
C SER A 36 6.08 0.54 16.45
N THR A 37 7.16 -0.11 16.00
CA THR A 37 8.53 0.20 16.41
C THR A 37 8.92 1.61 15.98
N ILE A 38 8.75 1.94 14.70
CA ILE A 38 9.08 3.27 14.16
C ILE A 38 8.24 4.35 14.85
N PHE A 39 6.94 4.11 15.01
CA PHE A 39 6.03 5.03 15.68
C PHE A 39 6.49 5.31 17.12
N MET A 40 6.83 4.27 17.89
CA MET A 40 7.30 4.42 19.26
C MET A 40 8.64 5.16 19.35
N VAL A 41 9.58 4.86 18.46
CA VAL A 41 10.88 5.54 18.39
C VAL A 41 10.71 7.04 18.15
N PHE A 42 9.94 7.44 17.14
CA PHE A 42 9.73 8.86 16.85
C PHE A 42 8.83 9.55 17.88
N SER A 43 7.89 8.85 18.48
CA SER A 43 7.10 9.34 19.62
C SER A 43 7.99 9.77 20.80
N LEU A 44 9.04 9.01 21.09
CA LEU A 44 9.95 9.29 22.19
C LEU A 44 11.06 10.28 21.84
N LEU A 45 11.63 10.19 20.63
CA LEU A 45 12.81 10.96 20.23
C LEU A 45 12.49 12.30 19.57
N ALA A 46 11.29 12.47 19.00
CA ALA A 46 10.91 13.68 18.27
C ALA A 46 9.76 14.42 19.00
N PRO A 47 10.04 15.55 19.69
CA PRO A 47 9.06 16.27 20.52
C PRO A 47 7.80 16.74 19.77
N LYS A 48 7.87 16.88 18.45
CA LYS A 48 6.75 17.33 17.61
C LYS A 48 5.99 16.20 16.91
N PHE A 49 6.38 14.94 17.11
CA PHE A 49 5.84 13.81 16.37
C PHE A 49 4.33 13.61 16.61
N ILE A 50 3.87 13.62 17.87
CA ILE A 50 2.45 13.43 18.24
C ILE A 50 1.64 14.75 18.21
N THR A 51 2.17 15.81 17.59
CA THR A 51 1.39 17.04 17.45
C THR A 51 0.27 16.85 16.45
N LEU A 52 -0.89 17.47 16.69
CA LEU A 52 -2.04 17.38 15.78
C LEU A 52 -1.65 17.77 14.34
N ARG A 53 -0.85 18.83 14.18
CA ARG A 53 -0.34 19.28 12.88
C ARG A 53 0.48 18.21 12.15
N ASN A 54 1.37 17.51 12.86
CA ASN A 54 2.18 16.47 12.27
C ASN A 54 1.32 15.24 11.92
N LEU A 55 0.46 14.82 12.85
CA LEU A 55 -0.46 13.70 12.62
C LEU A 55 -1.38 13.96 11.43
N THR A 56 -2.02 15.13 11.36
CA THR A 56 -2.88 15.46 10.20
C THR A 56 -2.09 15.49 8.90
N GLY A 57 -0.86 16.03 8.91
CA GLY A 57 0.00 16.02 7.73
C GLY A 57 0.34 14.60 7.26
N VAL A 58 0.69 13.71 8.19
CA VAL A 58 0.94 12.29 7.89
C VAL A 58 -0.33 11.61 7.37
N PHE A 59 -1.47 11.81 8.04
CA PHE A 59 -2.75 11.22 7.63
C PHE A 59 -3.22 11.73 6.26
N THR A 60 -2.94 12.97 5.87
CA THR A 60 -3.24 13.48 4.53
C THR A 60 -2.50 12.67 3.47
N ILE A 61 -1.18 12.50 3.61
CA ILE A 61 -0.35 11.74 2.66
C ILE A 61 -0.77 10.25 2.64
N VAL A 62 -1.01 9.67 3.81
CA VAL A 62 -1.43 8.26 3.91
C VAL A 62 -2.81 8.04 3.31
N SER A 63 -3.74 9.00 3.43
CA SER A 63 -5.07 8.90 2.81
C SER A 63 -4.99 8.91 1.30
N GLU A 64 -4.11 9.74 0.73
CA GLU A 64 -3.85 9.81 -0.71
C GLU A 64 -3.30 8.49 -1.25
N LEU A 65 -2.26 7.94 -0.60
CA LEU A 65 -1.72 6.62 -0.94
C LEU A 65 -2.73 5.49 -0.68
N GLY A 66 -3.57 5.61 0.34
CA GLY A 66 -4.62 4.64 0.68
C GLY A 66 -5.66 4.53 -0.43
N ILE A 67 -6.15 5.66 -0.94
CA ILE A 67 -7.10 5.70 -2.08
C ILE A 67 -6.46 5.08 -3.32
N MET A 68 -5.21 5.42 -3.63
CA MET A 68 -4.45 4.83 -4.73
C MET A 68 -4.33 3.30 -4.59
N THR A 69 -4.03 2.82 -3.38
CA THR A 69 -3.81 1.38 -3.11
C THR A 69 -5.06 0.55 -3.40
N ILE A 70 -6.27 1.11 -3.25
CA ILE A 70 -7.52 0.43 -3.63
C ILE A 70 -7.51 0.07 -5.13
N GLY A 71 -7.06 0.98 -5.99
CA GLY A 71 -6.89 0.74 -7.42
C GLY A 71 -5.85 -0.35 -7.71
N VAL A 72 -4.70 -0.29 -7.04
CA VAL A 72 -3.64 -1.30 -7.16
C VAL A 72 -4.11 -2.68 -6.69
N ALA A 73 -4.92 -2.73 -5.64
CA ALA A 73 -5.47 -3.98 -5.12
C ALA A 73 -6.34 -4.70 -6.17
N PHE A 74 -7.15 -3.96 -6.93
CA PHE A 74 -7.92 -4.55 -8.03
C PHE A 74 -7.02 -5.18 -9.11
N LEU A 75 -5.90 -4.53 -9.43
CA LEU A 75 -4.92 -5.08 -10.38
C LEU A 75 -4.26 -6.35 -9.84
N MET A 76 -3.85 -6.34 -8.56
CA MET A 76 -3.26 -7.52 -7.91
C MET A 76 -4.23 -8.70 -7.83
N ILE A 77 -5.52 -8.43 -7.60
CA ILE A 77 -6.58 -9.46 -7.63
C ILE A 77 -6.71 -10.05 -9.04
N ALA A 78 -6.56 -9.23 -10.08
CA ALA A 78 -6.53 -9.67 -11.47
C ALA A 78 -5.23 -10.41 -11.87
N GLY A 79 -4.26 -10.54 -10.95
CA GLY A 79 -2.96 -11.14 -11.21
C GLY A 79 -1.96 -10.20 -11.90
N GLU A 80 -2.29 -8.92 -12.00
CA GLU A 80 -1.47 -7.91 -12.64
C GLU A 80 -0.71 -7.07 -11.60
N PHE A 81 0.50 -6.66 -11.96
CA PHE A 81 1.32 -5.77 -11.14
C PHE A 81 1.76 -4.57 -11.98
N ASP A 82 1.10 -3.44 -11.75
CA ASP A 82 1.30 -2.20 -12.51
C ASP A 82 2.28 -1.27 -11.77
N LEU A 83 3.45 -1.06 -12.36
CA LEU A 83 4.46 -0.13 -11.83
C LEU A 83 4.15 1.33 -12.16
N SER A 84 3.38 1.59 -13.20
CA SER A 84 3.10 2.94 -13.70
C SER A 84 2.26 3.77 -12.74
N VAL A 85 1.58 3.15 -11.77
CA VAL A 85 0.80 3.87 -10.75
C VAL A 85 1.63 4.93 -10.01
N SER A 86 2.91 4.66 -9.75
CA SER A 86 3.79 5.60 -9.04
C SER A 86 4.25 6.76 -9.94
N SER A 87 4.54 6.49 -11.21
CA SER A 87 4.93 7.53 -12.17
C SER A 87 3.73 8.41 -12.57
N VAL A 88 2.55 7.80 -12.77
CA VAL A 88 1.30 8.52 -13.02
C VAL A 88 0.92 9.41 -11.83
N TYR A 89 1.09 8.92 -10.60
CA TYR A 89 0.88 9.72 -9.39
C TYR A 89 1.73 10.99 -9.37
N ALA A 90 3.04 10.86 -9.61
CA ALA A 90 3.95 12.00 -9.66
C ALA A 90 3.62 12.96 -10.82
N LEU A 91 3.34 12.41 -12.01
CA LEU A 91 2.95 13.17 -13.19
C LEU A 91 1.66 13.96 -12.95
N SER A 92 0.64 13.37 -12.33
CA SER A 92 -0.63 14.03 -12.06
C SER A 92 -0.47 15.23 -11.14
N GLY A 93 0.32 15.10 -10.07
CA GLY A 93 0.59 16.23 -9.17
C GLY A 93 1.33 17.37 -9.86
N PHE A 94 2.39 17.05 -10.62
CA PHE A 94 3.16 18.02 -11.38
C PHE A 94 2.33 18.73 -12.45
N LEU A 95 1.57 17.97 -13.23
CA LEU A 95 0.75 18.48 -14.33
C LEU A 95 -0.37 19.38 -13.79
N PHE A 96 -1.03 18.98 -12.71
CA PHE A 96 -2.08 19.79 -12.10
C PHE A 96 -1.54 21.14 -11.62
N VAL A 97 -0.44 21.15 -10.86
CA VAL A 97 0.16 22.40 -10.36
C VAL A 97 0.59 23.31 -11.51
N THR A 98 1.22 22.74 -12.53
CA THR A 98 1.67 23.50 -13.71
C THR A 98 0.48 24.13 -14.44
N LEU A 99 -0.58 23.36 -14.69
CA LEU A 99 -1.76 23.85 -15.40
C LEU A 99 -2.59 24.81 -14.56
N ALA A 100 -2.68 24.60 -13.24
CA ALA A 100 -3.43 25.48 -12.34
C ALA A 100 -2.78 26.88 -12.22
N ASN A 101 -1.50 27.02 -12.55
CA ASN A 101 -0.83 28.33 -12.64
C ASN A 101 -1.16 29.09 -13.92
N SER A 102 -1.60 28.41 -14.98
CA SER A 102 -1.88 29.03 -16.30
C SER A 102 -3.37 29.03 -16.67
N PHE A 103 -4.16 28.13 -16.08
CA PHE A 103 -5.58 27.93 -16.35
C PHE A 103 -6.38 27.86 -15.05
N SER A 104 -7.72 27.85 -15.15
CA SER A 104 -8.58 27.67 -13.98
C SER A 104 -8.43 26.27 -13.38
N SER A 105 -8.51 26.16 -12.04
CA SER A 105 -8.33 24.88 -11.34
C SER A 105 -9.26 23.75 -11.84
N PRO A 106 -10.54 23.99 -12.18
CA PRO A 106 -11.40 22.95 -12.76
C PRO A 106 -10.88 22.43 -14.11
N LEU A 107 -10.37 23.31 -14.96
CA LEU A 107 -9.83 22.92 -16.27
C LEU A 107 -8.52 22.14 -16.11
N ALA A 108 -7.64 22.59 -15.21
CA ALA A 108 -6.41 21.89 -14.87
C ALA A 108 -6.69 20.48 -14.33
N LEU A 109 -7.73 20.33 -13.48
CA LEU A 109 -8.16 19.02 -12.97
C LEU A 109 -8.62 18.09 -14.09
N ILE A 110 -9.49 18.56 -14.98
CA ILE A 110 -10.02 17.75 -16.09
C ILE A 110 -8.89 17.28 -17.00
N ILE A 111 -7.98 18.19 -17.39
CA ILE A 111 -6.83 17.84 -18.25
C ILE A 111 -5.96 16.80 -17.56
N THR A 112 -5.65 17.00 -16.28
CA THR A 112 -4.83 16.06 -15.50
C THR A 112 -5.45 14.67 -15.43
N LEU A 113 -6.75 14.59 -15.16
CA LEU A 113 -7.49 13.31 -15.12
C LEU A 113 -7.51 12.62 -16.49
N MET A 114 -7.71 13.38 -17.57
CA MET A 114 -7.70 12.84 -18.93
C MET A 114 -6.31 12.31 -19.31
N THR A 115 -5.23 13.01 -18.92
CA THR A 115 -3.86 12.53 -19.15
C THR A 115 -3.57 11.26 -18.36
N ALA A 116 -3.88 11.23 -17.07
CA ALA A 116 -3.68 10.05 -16.22
C ALA A 116 -4.49 8.85 -16.70
N GLY A 117 -5.77 9.05 -17.01
CA GLY A 117 -6.64 8.03 -17.59
C GLY A 117 -6.14 7.55 -18.96
N GLY A 118 -5.59 8.46 -19.77
CA GLY A 118 -4.95 8.14 -21.05
C GLY A 118 -3.78 7.18 -20.88
N VAL A 119 -2.85 7.46 -19.95
CA VAL A 119 -1.71 6.57 -19.67
C VAL A 119 -2.19 5.18 -19.24
N GLY A 120 -3.16 5.12 -18.32
CA GLY A 120 -3.77 3.85 -17.90
C GLY A 120 -4.43 3.08 -19.04
N PHE A 121 -5.14 3.79 -19.93
CA PHE A 121 -5.75 3.21 -21.13
C PHE A 121 -4.71 2.65 -22.10
N PHE A 122 -3.60 3.36 -22.33
CA PHE A 122 -2.52 2.88 -23.19
C PHE A 122 -1.84 1.65 -22.60
N ASN A 123 -1.45 1.69 -21.32
CA ASN A 123 -0.86 0.54 -20.61
C ASN A 123 -1.78 -0.67 -20.65
N GLY A 124 -3.06 -0.49 -20.30
CA GLY A 124 -4.06 -1.57 -20.35
C GLY A 124 -4.25 -2.13 -21.76
N THR A 125 -4.32 -1.27 -22.78
CA THR A 125 -4.48 -1.70 -24.17
C THR A 125 -3.28 -2.51 -24.65
N ILE A 126 -2.05 -2.08 -24.33
CA ILE A 126 -0.83 -2.81 -24.71
C ILE A 126 -0.81 -4.17 -24.01
N THR A 127 -1.03 -4.22 -22.69
CA THR A 127 -1.07 -5.46 -21.91
C THR A 127 -2.09 -6.45 -22.50
N LEU A 128 -3.31 -5.99 -22.79
CA LEU A 128 -4.38 -6.85 -23.31
C LEU A 128 -4.13 -7.30 -24.77
N ARG A 129 -3.61 -6.42 -25.63
CA ARG A 129 -3.38 -6.75 -27.06
C ARG A 129 -2.12 -7.57 -27.27
N ALA A 130 -1.02 -7.18 -26.63
CA ALA A 130 0.27 -7.87 -26.75
C ALA A 130 0.34 -9.14 -25.89
N ARG A 131 -0.61 -9.36 -24.97
CA ARG A 131 -0.68 -10.53 -24.07
C ARG A 131 0.61 -10.72 -23.27
N ILE A 132 1.22 -9.61 -22.86
CA ILE A 132 2.38 -9.58 -21.98
C ILE A 132 1.93 -9.12 -20.58
N PRO A 133 2.60 -9.57 -19.50
CA PRO A 133 2.26 -9.12 -18.15
C PRO A 133 2.34 -7.60 -18.01
N SER A 134 1.43 -6.98 -17.24
CA SER A 134 1.40 -5.52 -17.03
C SER A 134 2.72 -4.99 -16.47
N PHE A 135 3.43 -5.78 -15.66
CA PHE A 135 4.77 -5.43 -15.18
C PHE A 135 5.75 -5.11 -16.32
N ILE A 136 5.75 -5.90 -17.39
CA ILE A 136 6.64 -5.70 -18.55
C ILE A 136 6.21 -4.50 -19.37
N THR A 137 4.90 -4.36 -19.63
CA THR A 137 4.35 -3.19 -20.32
C THR A 137 4.73 -1.90 -19.61
N THR A 138 4.50 -1.85 -18.31
CA THR A 138 4.66 -0.65 -17.50
C THR A 138 6.13 -0.32 -17.27
N LEU A 139 7.02 -1.32 -17.15
CA LEU A 139 8.47 -1.12 -17.13
C LEU A 139 8.98 -0.49 -18.43
N GLY A 140 8.49 -0.93 -19.59
CA GLY A 140 8.87 -0.37 -20.89
C GLY A 140 8.31 1.04 -21.15
N MET A 141 7.22 1.41 -20.48
CA MET A 141 6.55 2.70 -20.61
C MET A 141 6.87 3.68 -19.47
N MET A 142 7.78 3.32 -18.55
CA MET A 142 8.20 4.23 -17.49
C MET A 142 8.74 5.53 -18.11
N MET A 143 8.14 6.65 -17.72
CA MET A 143 8.53 8.00 -18.10
C MET A 143 9.69 8.50 -17.23
#